data_AF-A0A0F9R3G8-F1
#
_entry.id   AF-A0A0F9R3G8-F1
#
_cell.length_a   1.000
_cell.length_b   1.000
_cell.length_c   1.000
_cell.angle_alpha   90.00
_cell.angle_beta   90.00
_cell.angle_gamma   90.00
#
_symmetry.space_group_name_H-M   'P 1'
#
loop_
_entity.id
_entity.type
_entity.pdbx_description
1 polymer ?
#
loop_
_entity_poly.entity_id
_entity_poly.type
_entity_poly.pdbx_seq_one_letter_code
_entity_poly.pdbx_strand_id
1 'polypeptide(L)'
;MGQQQNREKKLDGVIGNYKAIRECLTGLTDILNISFNDKDIFRQAGIDNLKILHINVLAVLRKSYTPREVRIRMREIEFDEKETEVVFPL
;
A
#
# COMPACT_ATOMS: atom_id res chain seq x y z
N MET A 1 -20.56 21.82 -9.06
CA MET A 1 -19.09 21.85 -8.86
C MET A 1 -18.64 21.45 -7.44
N GLY A 2 -19.38 21.78 -6.36
CA GLY A 2 -18.93 21.48 -4.98
C GLY A 2 -18.90 20.00 -4.54
N GLN A 3 -19.77 19.13 -5.08
CA GLN A 3 -19.81 17.71 -4.67
C GLN A 3 -18.62 16.89 -5.20
N GLN A 4 -18.15 17.21 -6.41
CA GLN A 4 -17.03 16.51 -7.03
C GLN A 4 -15.70 16.85 -6.35
N GLN A 5 -15.45 18.13 -6.06
CA GLN A 5 -14.30 18.57 -5.28
C GLN A 5 -14.26 17.93 -3.88
N ASN A 6 -15.41 17.76 -3.22
CA ASN A 6 -15.44 17.14 -1.89
C ASN A 6 -15.11 15.63 -1.95
N ARG A 7 -15.56 14.94 -3.01
CA ARG A 7 -15.22 13.53 -3.25
C ARG A 7 -13.74 13.33 -3.56
N GLU A 8 -13.14 14.23 -4.35
CA GLU A 8 -11.71 14.23 -4.66
C GLU A 8 -10.86 14.45 -3.40
N LYS A 9 -11.17 15.46 -2.58
CA LYS A 9 -10.47 15.68 -1.30
C LYS A 9 -10.55 14.46 -0.36
N LYS A 10 -11.70 13.79 -0.32
CA LYS A 10 -11.88 12.57 0.47
C LYS A 10 -11.03 11.41 -0.08
N LEU A 11 -10.97 11.27 -1.40
CA LEU A 11 -10.09 10.29 -2.05
C LEU A 11 -8.62 10.58 -1.75
N ASP A 12 -8.18 11.83 -1.86
CA ASP A 12 -6.80 12.24 -1.52
C ASP A 12 -6.43 11.86 -0.09
N GLY A 13 -7.30 12.16 0.88
CA GLY A 13 -7.07 11.78 2.28
C GLY A 13 -6.98 10.27 2.49
N VAL A 14 -7.84 9.50 1.81
CA VAL A 14 -7.78 8.02 1.87
C VAL A 14 -6.50 7.48 1.23
N ILE A 15 -6.06 8.05 0.11
CA ILE A 15 -4.81 7.68 -0.55
C ILE A 15 -3.60 8.04 0.32
N GLY A 16 -3.63 9.18 1.03
CA GLY A 16 -2.62 9.55 2.02
C GLY A 16 -2.49 8.51 3.13
N ASN A 17 -3.61 8.06 3.71
CA ASN A 17 -3.60 6.98 4.70
C ASN A 17 -3.03 5.68 4.13
N TYR A 18 -3.34 5.37 2.86
CA TYR A 18 -2.80 4.20 2.21
C TYR A 18 -1.28 4.29 1.96
N LYS A 19 -0.75 5.46 1.59
CA LYS A 19 0.71 5.70 1.50
C LYS A 19 1.39 5.43 2.85
N ALA A 20 0.83 5.95 3.96
CA ALA A 20 1.35 5.68 5.30
C ALA A 20 1.29 4.19 5.69
N ILE A 21 0.22 3.49 5.32
CA ILE A 21 0.12 2.03 5.52
C ILE A 21 1.22 1.30 4.73
N ARG A 22 1.47 1.68 3.47
CA ARG A 22 2.55 1.08 2.67
C ARG A 22 3.92 1.29 3.32
N GLU A 23 4.22 2.50 3.79
CA GLU A 23 5.46 2.79 4.50
C GLU A 23 5.64 1.90 5.74
N CYS A 24 4.57 1.71 6.52
CA CYS A 24 4.58 0.81 7.66
C CYS A 24 4.83 -0.66 7.24
N LEU A 25 4.19 -1.13 6.18
CA LEU A 25 4.39 -2.47 5.64
C LEU A 25 5.82 -2.70 5.13
N THR A 26 6.43 -1.68 4.52
CA THR A 26 7.86 -1.70 4.15
C THR A 26 8.74 -1.86 5.38
N GLY A 27 8.55 -1.03 6.41
CA GLY A 27 9.34 -1.13 7.65
C GLY A 27 9.18 -2.48 8.36
N LEU A 28 7.96 -3.05 8.38
CA LEU A 28 7.74 -4.39 8.92
C LEU A 28 8.46 -5.47 8.10
N THR A 29 8.47 -5.34 6.77
CA THR A 29 9.20 -6.23 5.88
C THR A 29 10.71 -6.16 6.14
N ASP A 30 11.25 -4.96 6.32
CA ASP A 30 12.67 -4.75 6.63
C ASP A 30 13.03 -5.36 7.98
N ILE A 31 12.19 -5.17 9.02
CA ILE A 31 12.39 -5.81 10.33
C ILE A 31 12.45 -7.33 10.18
N LEU A 32 11.54 -7.94 9.41
CA LEU A 32 11.54 -9.38 9.19
C LEU A 32 12.79 -9.85 8.43
N ASN A 33 13.23 -9.09 7.43
CA ASN A 33 14.44 -9.37 6.66
C ASN A 33 15.72 -9.24 7.47
N ILE A 34 15.78 -8.30 8.42
CA ILE A 34 16.92 -8.11 9.33
C ILE A 34 16.93 -9.18 10.44
N SER A 35 15.74 -9.53 10.95
CA SER A 35 15.62 -10.36 12.16
C SER A 35 15.69 -11.86 11.90
N PHE A 36 15.43 -12.30 10.67
CA PHE A 36 15.33 -13.72 10.34
C PHE A 36 16.09 -14.08 9.07
N ASN A 37 16.62 -15.30 9.02
CA ASN A 37 17.24 -15.83 7.80
C ASN A 37 16.18 -16.02 6.70
N ASP A 38 16.62 -15.95 5.44
CA ASP A 38 15.72 -16.06 4.29
C ASP A 38 14.91 -17.37 4.24
N LYS A 39 15.48 -18.46 4.78
CA LYS A 39 14.86 -19.79 4.83
C LYS A 39 14.01 -20.02 6.08
N ASP A 40 13.92 -19.03 6.97
CA ASP A 40 13.14 -19.15 8.19
C ASP A 40 11.64 -19.14 7.88
N ILE A 41 10.93 -20.16 8.39
CA ILE A 41 9.48 -20.29 8.19
C ILE A 41 8.70 -19.13 8.82
N PHE A 42 9.19 -18.57 9.93
CA PHE A 42 8.55 -17.42 10.58
C PHE A 42 8.69 -16.15 9.75
N ARG A 43 9.82 -15.99 9.06
CA ARG A 43 9.99 -14.89 8.09
C ARG A 43 9.00 -15.03 6.95
N GLN A 44 8.93 -16.21 6.33
CA GLN A 44 8.03 -16.47 5.22
C GLN A 44 6.57 -16.22 5.61
N ALA A 45 6.13 -16.78 6.74
CA ALA A 45 4.78 -16.58 7.25
C ALA A 45 4.50 -15.11 7.57
N GLY A 46 5.49 -14.38 8.11
CA GLY A 46 5.40 -12.94 8.35
C GLY A 46 5.17 -12.16 7.06
N ILE A 47 5.99 -12.38 6.04
CA ILE A 47 5.85 -11.72 4.73
C ILE A 47 4.51 -12.06 4.08
N ASP A 48 4.06 -13.31 4.14
CA ASP A 48 2.77 -13.73 3.58
C ASP A 48 1.59 -13.03 4.27
N ASN A 49 1.65 -12.87 5.59
CA ASN A 49 0.64 -12.12 6.34
C ASN A 49 0.64 -10.62 5.95
N LEU A 50 1.81 -10.01 5.75
CA LEU A 50 1.90 -8.62 5.29
C LEU A 50 1.32 -8.44 3.87
N LYS A 51 1.56 -9.40 2.95
CA LYS A 51 0.95 -9.42 1.61
C LYS A 51 -0.56 -9.52 1.67
N ILE A 52 -1.09 -10.41 2.52
CA ILE A 52 -2.55 -10.56 2.71
C ILE A 52 -3.15 -9.27 3.27
N LEU A 53 -2.49 -8.63 4.24
CA LEU A 53 -2.93 -7.34 4.79
C LEU A 53 -2.99 -6.27 3.70
N HIS A 54 -1.95 -6.15 2.88
CA HIS A 54 -1.91 -5.24 1.74
C HIS A 54 -3.10 -5.46 0.78
N ILE A 55 -3.35 -6.72 0.39
CA ILE A 55 -4.47 -7.11 -0.48
C ILE A 55 -5.82 -6.71 0.14
N ASN A 56 -5.99 -6.94 1.44
CA ASN A 56 -7.22 -6.61 2.15
C ASN A 56 -7.47 -5.09 2.20
N VAL A 57 -6.43 -4.30 2.42
CA VAL A 57 -6.53 -2.83 2.37
C VAL A 57 -6.97 -2.37 0.98
N LEU A 58 -6.35 -2.91 -0.09
CA LEU A 58 -6.78 -2.62 -1.47
C LEU A 58 -8.23 -3.05 -1.75
N ALA A 59 -8.67 -4.18 -1.21
CA ALA A 59 -10.05 -4.64 -1.34
C ALA A 59 -11.04 -3.67 -0.68
N VAL A 60 -10.71 -3.12 0.50
CA VAL A 60 -11.51 -2.09 1.16
C VAL A 60 -11.58 -0.82 0.31
N LEU A 61 -10.44 -0.34 -0.22
CA LEU A 61 -10.41 0.84 -1.10
C LEU A 61 -11.32 0.68 -2.32
N ARG A 62 -11.30 -0.50 -2.94
CA ARG A 62 -12.13 -0.83 -4.12
C ARG A 62 -13.63 -0.94 -3.82
N LYS A 63 -14.03 -1.09 -2.55
CA LYS A 63 -15.45 -1.01 -2.13
C LYS A 63 -15.92 0.43 -1.97
N SER A 64 -15.02 1.35 -1.62
CA SER A 64 -15.34 2.76 -1.36
C SER A 64 -15.20 3.66 -2.59
N TYR A 65 -14.42 3.23 -3.60
CA TYR A 65 -14.14 3.99 -4.81
C TYR A 65 -14.23 3.12 -6.05
N THR A 66 -14.38 3.74 -7.23
CA THR A 66 -14.44 2.96 -8.47
C THR A 66 -13.09 2.30 -8.74
N PRO A 67 -13.07 1.12 -9.39
CA PRO A 67 -11.83 0.45 -9.74
C PRO A 67 -10.88 1.31 -10.57
N ARG A 68 -11.41 2.22 -11.40
CA ARG A 68 -10.61 3.14 -12.22
C ARG A 68 -9.87 4.16 -11.36
N GLU A 69 -10.55 4.78 -10.40
CA GLU A 69 -9.97 5.78 -9.50
C GLU A 69 -8.82 5.17 -8.69
N VAL A 70 -9.05 4.00 -8.09
CA VAL A 70 -8.03 3.30 -7.33
C VAL A 70 -6.82 2.97 -8.22
N ARG A 71 -7.05 2.43 -9.43
CA ARG A 71 -5.95 2.07 -10.36
C ARG A 71 -5.10 3.26 -10.82
N ILE A 72 -5.69 4.43 -10.99
CA ILE A 72 -4.93 5.64 -11.37
C ILE A 72 -4.02 6.04 -10.21
N ARG A 73 -4.57 6.11 -8.99
CA ARG A 73 -3.79 6.48 -7.80
C ARG A 73 -2.71 5.47 -7.45
N MET A 74 -2.95 4.17 -7.63
CA MET A 74 -1.91 3.16 -7.43
C MET A 74 -0.76 3.35 -8.42
N ARG A 75 -1.05 3.67 -9.68
CA ARG A 75 -0.01 3.95 -10.68
C ARG A 75 0.80 5.20 -10.38
N GLU A 76 0.16 6.25 -9.88
CA GLU A 76 0.87 7.45 -9.42
C GLU A 76 1.83 7.11 -8.29
N ILE A 77 1.38 6.32 -7.30
CA ILE A 77 2.24 5.87 -6.20
C ILE A 77 3.43 5.05 -6.72
N GLU A 78 3.17 4.06 -7.58
CA GLU A 78 4.23 3.22 -8.17
C GLU A 78 5.21 4.03 -9.04
N PHE A 79 4.76 5.13 -9.63
CA PHE A 79 5.59 6.04 -10.39
C PHE A 79 6.47 6.89 -9.48
N ASP A 80 5.88 7.52 -8.45
CA ASP A 80 6.61 8.29 -7.42
C ASP A 80 7.71 7.42 -6.76
N GLU A 81 7.37 6.16 -6.44
CA GLU A 81 8.26 5.16 -5.85
C GLU A 81 9.47 4.87 -6.78
N LYS A 82 9.23 4.71 -8.09
CA LYS A 82 10.31 4.52 -9.07
C LYS A 82 11.21 5.73 -9.24
N GLU A 83 10.64 6.94 -9.23
CA GLU A 83 11.44 8.17 -9.31
C GLU A 83 12.31 8.39 -8.06
N THR A 84 11.87 7.87 -6.92
CA THR A 84 12.58 7.99 -5.64
C THR A 84 13.46 6.78 -5.32
N GLU A 85 13.60 5.82 -6.25
CA GLU A 85 14.34 4.56 -6.07
C GLU A 85 13.86 3.70 -4.88
N VAL A 86 12.64 3.96 -4.38
CA VAL A 86 12.01 3.19 -3.30
C VAL A 86 11.12 2.12 -3.92
N VAL A 87 11.39 0.84 -3.62
CA VAL A 87 10.56 -0.28 -4.09
C VAL A 87 9.73 -0.82 -2.93
N PHE A 88 8.42 -0.85 -3.10
CA PHE A 88 7.53 -1.51 -2.14
C PHE A 88 7.80 -3.03 -2.14
N PRO A 89 8.16 -3.63 -0.98
CA PRO A 89 8.79 -4.96 -0.95
C PRO A 89 7.81 -6.15 -0.88
N LEU A 90 6.52 -5.96 -1.21
CA LEU A 90 5.45 -6.97 -1.05
C LEU A 90 4.77 -7.36 -2.37
#